data_AF-A0A1G9MPA6-F1
#
_entry.id   AF-A0A1G9MPA6-F1
#
_cell.length_a   1.000
_cell.length_b   1.000
_cell.length_c   1.000
_cell.angle_alpha   90.00
_cell.angle_beta   90.00
_cell.angle_gamma   90.00
#
_symmetry.space_group_name_H-M   'P 1'
#
loop_
_entity.id
_entity.type
_entity.pdbx_description
1 polymer ?
#
loop_
_entity_poly.entity_id
_entity_poly.type
_entity_poly.pdbx_seq_one_letter_code
_entity_poly.pdbx_strand_id
1 'polypeptide(L)'
;MDKMQLDIQRITKSVKKVYDKDMIEFHKHYNLTTRNGDPGMRWDFINTNIEERFKEEIYKTLLVKRGYWNQIVIYNIHDKRLYFVMRENRYKDVKKDKKRKKLHLIQILGSVNEKDKSEASIILKQKLPEYVSKAKEYVLITYEYNENNGKCDFIGRKITSKFKCNYKKEWNSDLDLEKAN
;
A
#
# COMPACT_ATOMS: atom_id res chain seq x y z
N MET A 1 8.04 18.49 9.38
CA MET A 1 7.22 17.67 8.46
C MET A 1 6.63 16.54 9.28
N ASP A 2 5.31 16.30 9.20
CA ASP A 2 4.66 15.20 9.92
C ASP A 2 5.31 13.85 9.55
N LYS A 3 5.59 12.98 10.53
CA LYS A 3 6.24 11.67 10.28
C LYS A 3 5.41 10.81 9.33
N MET A 4 4.07 10.89 9.41
CA MET A 4 3.18 10.21 8.46
C MET A 4 3.36 10.74 7.03
N GLN A 5 3.57 12.05 6.88
CA GLN A 5 3.79 12.66 5.58
C GLN A 5 5.10 12.18 4.95
N LEU A 6 6.17 12.04 5.74
CA LEU A 6 7.44 11.48 5.27
C LEU A 6 7.29 10.02 4.79
N ASP A 7 6.59 9.18 5.54
CA ASP A 7 6.30 7.80 5.15
C ASP A 7 5.52 7.73 3.83
N ILE A 8 4.48 8.56 3.69
CA ILE A 8 3.70 8.68 2.46
C ILE A 8 4.58 9.11 1.28
N GLN A 9 5.46 10.10 1.47
CA GLN A 9 6.40 10.54 0.43
C GLN A 9 7.31 9.40 -0.02
N ARG A 10 7.86 8.62 0.92
CA ARG A 10 8.73 7.48 0.61
C ARG A 10 7.98 6.45 -0.24
N ILE A 11 6.76 6.12 0.14
CA ILE A 11 5.90 5.20 -0.63
C ILE A 11 5.58 5.74 -2.02
N THR A 12 5.17 7.00 -2.14
CA THR A 12 4.90 7.64 -3.44
C THR A 12 6.13 7.61 -4.33
N LYS A 13 7.32 7.91 -3.79
CA LYS A 13 8.59 7.82 -4.53
C LYS A 13 8.91 6.39 -4.98
N SER A 14 8.62 5.37 -4.16
CA SER A 14 8.82 3.97 -4.53
C SER A 14 7.93 3.54 -5.69
N VAL A 15 6.67 3.99 -5.72
CA VAL A 15 5.74 3.72 -6.82
C VAL A 15 6.15 4.48 -8.09
N LYS A 16 6.46 5.77 -7.97
CA LYS A 16 6.82 6.62 -9.12
C LYS A 16 8.07 6.11 -9.84
N LYS A 17 9.10 5.71 -9.09
CA LYS A 17 10.36 5.17 -9.65
C LYS A 17 10.14 4.02 -10.65
N VAL A 18 9.10 3.21 -10.44
CA VAL A 18 8.77 2.08 -11.33
C VAL A 18 8.39 2.55 -12.73
N TYR A 19 7.61 3.62 -12.83
CA TYR A 19 7.12 4.15 -14.10
C TYR A 19 8.14 5.09 -14.76
N ASP A 20 8.86 5.86 -13.96
CA ASP A 20 9.84 6.83 -14.45
C ASP A 20 11.18 6.18 -14.86
N LYS A 21 11.52 5.03 -14.28
CA LYS A 21 12.85 4.44 -14.42
C LYS A 21 12.85 2.92 -14.54
N ASP A 22 12.38 2.19 -13.52
CA ASP A 22 12.69 0.76 -13.39
C ASP A 22 12.16 -0.08 -14.56
N MET A 23 10.92 0.16 -14.99
CA MET A 23 10.35 -0.57 -16.15
C MET A 23 10.99 -0.17 -17.48
N ILE A 24 11.39 1.10 -17.63
CA ILE A 24 12.07 1.58 -18.84
C ILE A 24 13.43 0.89 -18.97
N GLU A 25 14.19 0.82 -17.88
CA GLU A 25 15.48 0.13 -17.84
C GLU A 25 15.31 -1.38 -18.05
N PHE A 26 14.31 -1.99 -17.41
CA PHE A 26 13.97 -3.41 -17.59
C PHE A 26 13.66 -3.74 -19.06
N HIS A 27 12.80 -2.95 -19.71
CA HIS A 27 12.45 -3.17 -21.11
C HIS A 27 13.63 -2.99 -22.06
N LYS A 28 14.49 -1.99 -21.81
CA LYS A 28 15.72 -1.79 -22.58
C LYS A 28 16.71 -2.95 -22.42
N HIS A 29 16.84 -3.47 -21.20
CA HIS A 29 17.79 -4.54 -20.90
C HIS A 29 17.40 -5.88 -21.55
N TYR A 30 16.14 -6.30 -21.42
CA TYR A 30 15.70 -7.62 -21.88
C TYR A 30 15.19 -7.63 -23.33
N ASN A 31 14.75 -6.49 -23.87
CA ASN A 31 14.24 -6.35 -25.24
C ASN A 31 13.23 -7.45 -25.65
N LEU A 32 12.26 -7.74 -24.76
CA LEU A 32 11.29 -8.82 -24.94
C LEU A 32 10.27 -8.52 -26.04
N THR A 33 9.90 -9.53 -26.83
CA THR A 33 8.84 -9.44 -27.85
C THR A 33 7.46 -9.15 -27.27
N THR A 34 7.16 -9.65 -26.07
CA THR A 34 5.87 -9.45 -25.38
C THR A 34 6.09 -8.91 -23.97
N ARG A 35 5.04 -8.30 -23.40
CA ARG A 35 5.07 -7.62 -22.10
C ARG A 35 4.00 -8.13 -21.13
N ASN A 36 3.59 -9.38 -21.28
CA ASN A 36 2.54 -10.01 -20.47
C ASN A 36 2.88 -10.04 -18.98
N GLY A 37 4.17 -10.08 -18.63
CA GLY A 37 4.68 -10.06 -17.26
C GLY A 37 4.75 -8.68 -16.61
N ASP A 38 4.58 -7.59 -17.37
CA ASP A 38 4.74 -6.22 -16.87
C ASP A 38 3.95 -5.91 -15.59
N PRO A 39 2.67 -6.33 -15.43
CA PRO A 39 1.94 -6.07 -14.21
C PRO A 39 2.59 -6.70 -12.97
N GLY A 40 3.14 -7.90 -13.10
CA GLY A 40 3.88 -8.59 -12.04
C GLY A 40 5.19 -7.88 -11.74
N MET A 41 5.98 -7.60 -12.77
CA MET A 41 7.27 -6.90 -12.65
C MET A 41 7.14 -5.53 -12.00
N ARG A 42 6.10 -4.76 -12.35
CA ARG A 42 5.81 -3.48 -11.69
C ARG A 42 5.60 -3.66 -10.19
N TRP A 43 4.87 -4.69 -9.77
CA TRP A 43 4.65 -4.97 -8.35
C TRP A 43 5.93 -5.43 -7.63
N ASP A 44 6.76 -6.23 -8.29
CA ASP A 44 8.06 -6.63 -7.76
C ASP A 44 8.96 -5.41 -7.55
N PHE A 45 9.06 -4.51 -8.53
CA PHE A 45 9.79 -3.25 -8.36
C PHE A 45 9.20 -2.34 -7.28
N ILE A 46 7.87 -2.21 -7.19
CA ILE A 46 7.22 -1.42 -6.12
C ILE A 46 7.62 -1.98 -4.75
N ASN A 47 7.49 -3.29 -4.55
CA ASN A 47 7.82 -3.95 -3.30
C ASN A 47 9.33 -3.78 -2.98
N THR A 48 10.22 -4.03 -3.95
CA THR A 48 11.67 -3.83 -3.78
C THR A 48 12.00 -2.38 -3.41
N ASN A 49 11.45 -1.40 -4.13
CA ASN A 49 11.66 0.01 -3.84
C ASN A 49 11.10 0.43 -2.48
N ILE A 50 10.02 -0.18 -2.00
CA ILE A 50 9.52 0.02 -0.65
C ILE A 50 10.52 -0.55 0.36
N GLU A 51 10.89 -1.82 0.22
CA GLU A 51 11.85 -2.48 1.11
C GLU A 51 13.12 -1.66 1.27
N GLU A 52 13.69 -1.16 0.16
CA GLU A 52 14.89 -0.32 0.16
C GLU A 52 14.74 1.00 0.92
N ARG A 53 13.56 1.64 0.89
CA ARG A 53 13.32 2.94 1.54
C ARG A 53 12.94 2.83 3.01
N PHE A 54 12.62 1.63 3.48
CA PHE A 54 12.16 1.36 4.84
C PHE A 54 13.10 0.39 5.57
N LYS A 55 14.41 0.43 5.26
CA LYS A 55 15.47 -0.37 5.92
C LYS A 55 15.88 0.15 7.31
N GLU A 56 15.52 1.38 7.65
CA GLU A 56 15.86 1.95 8.96
C GLU A 56 15.20 1.16 10.10
N GLU A 57 15.88 1.05 11.25
CA GLU A 57 15.43 0.23 12.39
C GLU A 57 14.06 0.61 12.95
N ILE A 58 13.60 1.83 12.69
CA ILE A 58 12.28 2.31 13.09
C ILE A 58 11.13 1.69 12.27
N TYR A 59 11.45 0.94 11.21
CA TYR A 59 10.47 0.25 10.39
C TYR A 59 10.63 -1.27 10.46
N LYS A 60 9.52 -1.96 10.23
CA LYS A 60 9.50 -3.37 9.85
C LYS A 60 8.67 -3.52 8.60
N THR A 61 9.15 -4.32 7.66
CA THR A 61 8.37 -4.74 6.50
C THR A 61 7.92 -6.18 6.70
N LEU A 62 6.71 -6.46 6.24
CA LEU A 62 6.11 -7.78 6.31
C LEU A 62 5.67 -8.20 4.91
N LEU A 63 6.24 -9.29 4.41
CA LEU A 63 5.80 -9.93 3.18
C LEU A 63 4.54 -10.76 3.45
N VAL A 64 3.43 -10.38 2.85
CA VAL A 64 2.16 -11.11 2.94
C VAL A 64 1.86 -11.80 1.62
N LYS A 65 1.67 -13.12 1.67
CA LYS A 65 1.32 -13.94 0.51
C LYS A 65 -0.20 -14.09 0.38
N ARG A 66 -0.73 -13.89 -0.82
CA ARG A 66 -2.13 -14.15 -1.18
C ARG A 66 -2.24 -14.77 -2.57
N GLY A 67 -2.40 -16.09 -2.61
CA GLY A 67 -2.33 -16.83 -3.86
C GLY A 67 -0.91 -16.72 -4.45
N TYR A 68 -0.84 -16.30 -5.71
CA TYR A 68 0.44 -16.05 -6.41
C TYR A 68 1.04 -14.66 -6.13
N TRP A 69 0.34 -13.79 -5.41
CA TRP A 69 0.81 -12.43 -5.14
C TRP A 69 1.52 -12.34 -3.79
N ASN A 70 2.67 -11.65 -3.77
CA ASN A 70 3.35 -11.23 -2.56
C ASN A 70 3.28 -9.71 -2.45
N GLN A 71 2.97 -9.19 -1.26
CA GLN A 71 2.84 -7.76 -1.04
C GLN A 71 3.47 -7.35 0.29
N ILE A 72 4.17 -6.23 0.31
CA ILE A 72 4.73 -5.67 1.53
C ILE A 72 3.68 -4.85 2.30
N VAL A 73 3.60 -5.10 3.60
CA VAL A 73 3.00 -4.21 4.61
C VAL A 73 4.16 -3.51 5.34
N ILE A 74 4.08 -2.21 5.50
CA ILE A 74 5.09 -1.41 6.22
C ILE A 74 4.56 -1.13 7.62
N TYR A 75 5.37 -1.32 8.65
CA TYR A 75 5.06 -0.98 10.04
C TYR A 75 6.09 0.01 10.58
N ASN A 76 5.66 1.20 10.94
CA ASN A 76 6.45 2.18 11.68
C ASN A 76 6.35 1.86 13.18
N ILE A 77 7.47 1.47 13.80
CA ILE A 77 7.54 1.03 15.20
C ILE A 77 7.26 2.19 16.16
N HIS A 78 7.82 3.36 15.86
CA HIS A 78 7.71 4.55 16.71
C HIS A 78 6.24 5.01 16.82
N ASP A 79 5.58 5.18 15.67
CA ASP A 79 4.19 5.66 15.63
C ASP A 79 3.16 4.54 15.76
N LYS A 80 3.60 3.28 15.71
CA LYS A 80 2.76 2.08 15.67
C LYS A 80 1.75 2.14 14.52
N ARG A 81 2.21 2.53 13.33
CA ARG A 81 1.36 2.73 12.15
C ARG A 81 1.67 1.74 11.04
N LEU A 82 0.63 1.20 10.42
CA LEU A 82 0.71 0.33 9.27
C LEU A 82 0.41 1.08 7.99
N TYR A 83 1.14 0.75 6.93
CA TYR A 83 0.85 1.18 5.56
C TYR A 83 0.72 -0.02 4.63
N PHE A 84 -0.20 0.08 3.69
CA PHE A 84 -0.37 -0.89 2.62
C PHE A 84 -0.65 -0.18 1.30
N VAL A 85 -0.04 -0.67 0.22
CA VAL A 85 -0.16 -0.08 -1.11
C VAL A 85 -0.96 -1.01 -2.02
N MET A 86 -1.89 -0.46 -2.81
CA MET A 86 -2.58 -1.21 -3.86
C MET A 86 -2.99 -0.30 -5.04
N ARG A 87 -3.42 -0.88 -6.16
CA ARG A 87 -4.06 -0.10 -7.23
C ARG A 87 -5.45 0.37 -6.82
N GLU A 88 -5.84 1.57 -7.26
CA GLU A 88 -7.16 2.14 -6.96
C GLU A 88 -8.29 1.32 -7.59
N ASN A 89 -8.14 0.87 -8.83
CA ASN A 89 -9.10 -0.05 -9.45
C ASN A 89 -9.33 -1.32 -8.60
N ARG A 90 -8.25 -1.92 -8.08
CA ARG A 90 -8.31 -3.12 -7.25
C ARG A 90 -9.01 -2.84 -5.92
N TYR A 91 -8.79 -1.67 -5.32
CA TYR A 91 -9.54 -1.26 -4.13
C TYR A 91 -11.04 -1.18 -4.42
N LYS A 92 -11.44 -0.55 -5.53
CA LYS A 92 -12.84 -0.43 -5.94
C LYS A 92 -13.48 -1.80 -6.15
N ASP A 93 -12.81 -2.73 -6.82
CA ASP A 93 -13.30 -4.10 -7.01
C ASP A 93 -13.47 -4.82 -5.68
N VAL A 94 -12.45 -4.72 -4.82
CA VAL A 94 -12.44 -5.39 -3.53
C VAL A 94 -13.57 -4.90 -2.63
N LYS A 95 -13.90 -3.61 -2.68
CA LYS A 95 -15.00 -2.98 -1.95
C LYS A 95 -16.38 -3.36 -2.49
N LYS A 96 -16.53 -3.55 -3.81
CA LYS A 96 -17.81 -3.89 -4.46
C LYS A 96 -18.19 -5.37 -4.32
N ASP A 97 -17.20 -6.25 -4.17
CA ASP A 97 -17.40 -7.69 -4.08
C ASP A 97 -18.03 -8.10 -2.72
N LYS A 98 -19.37 -8.11 -2.71
CA LYS A 98 -20.21 -8.53 -1.58
C LYS A 98 -20.32 -10.06 -1.44
N LYS A 99 -19.89 -10.84 -2.42
CA LYS A 99 -20.03 -12.32 -2.45
C LYS A 99 -18.81 -13.04 -1.84
N ARG A 100 -17.77 -12.31 -1.47
CA ARG A 100 -16.54 -12.88 -0.92
C ARG A 100 -16.77 -13.58 0.41
N LYS A 101 -16.43 -14.87 0.48
CA LYS A 101 -16.55 -15.68 1.71
C LYS A 101 -15.51 -15.36 2.79
N LYS A 102 -14.34 -14.84 2.42
CA LYS A 102 -13.23 -14.54 3.35
C LYS A 102 -12.87 -13.06 3.30
N LEU A 103 -12.55 -12.46 4.44
CA LEU A 103 -12.11 -11.07 4.48
C LEU A 103 -10.85 -10.83 3.64
N HIS A 104 -10.81 -9.68 2.97
CA HIS A 104 -9.62 -9.24 2.26
C HIS A 104 -8.56 -8.74 3.25
N LEU A 105 -7.27 -8.84 2.90
CA LEU A 105 -6.17 -8.36 3.76
C LEU A 105 -6.38 -6.91 4.22
N ILE A 106 -6.74 -6.01 3.32
CA ILE A 106 -7.04 -4.60 3.66
C ILE A 106 -8.23 -4.41 4.63
N GLN A 107 -9.17 -5.36 4.69
CA GLN A 107 -10.24 -5.35 5.70
C GLN A 107 -9.70 -5.81 7.06
N ILE A 108 -8.86 -6.84 7.05
CA ILE A 108 -8.17 -7.34 8.26
C ILE A 108 -7.31 -6.22 8.86
N LEU A 109 -6.47 -5.56 8.04
CA LEU A 109 -5.67 -4.41 8.46
C LEU A 109 -6.55 -3.20 8.84
N GLY A 110 -7.66 -2.98 8.12
CA GLY A 110 -8.64 -1.94 8.43
C GLY A 110 -9.25 -2.03 9.83
N SER A 111 -9.28 -3.22 10.44
CA SER A 111 -9.75 -3.37 11.83
C SER A 111 -8.89 -2.63 12.86
N VAL A 112 -7.65 -2.28 12.53
CA VAL A 112 -6.77 -1.47 13.39
C VAL A 112 -7.35 -0.08 13.65
N ASN A 113 -8.12 0.47 12.70
CA ASN A 113 -8.77 1.77 12.84
C ASN A 113 -10.14 1.69 13.55
N GLU A 114 -10.55 0.51 14.00
CA GLU A 114 -11.82 0.29 14.72
C GLU A 114 -11.58 0.23 16.22
N LYS A 115 -12.58 0.65 17.01
CA LYS A 115 -12.55 0.54 18.48
C LYS A 115 -13.03 -0.82 19.00
N ASP A 116 -13.61 -1.64 18.13
CA ASP A 116 -14.32 -2.88 18.50
C ASP A 116 -13.53 -4.16 18.15
N LYS A 117 -13.79 -5.25 18.86
CA LYS A 117 -13.28 -6.60 18.54
C LYS A 117 -14.10 -7.22 17.39
N SER A 118 -13.84 -6.79 16.16
CA SER A 118 -14.42 -7.42 14.96
C SER A 118 -13.78 -8.77 14.65
N GLU A 119 -14.45 -9.61 13.84
CA GLU A 119 -13.85 -10.85 13.29
C GLU A 119 -12.50 -10.56 12.61
N ALA A 120 -12.43 -9.44 11.90
CA ALA A 120 -11.20 -8.94 11.29
C ALA A 120 -10.07 -8.72 12.32
N SER A 121 -10.38 -8.14 13.49
CA SER A 121 -9.42 -7.93 14.58
C SER A 121 -8.92 -9.25 15.18
N ILE A 122 -9.79 -10.26 15.29
CA ILE A 122 -9.42 -11.60 15.76
C ILE A 122 -8.45 -12.24 14.76
N ILE A 123 -8.78 -12.21 13.46
CA ILE A 123 -7.94 -12.76 12.40
C ILE A 123 -6.58 -12.06 12.36
N LEU A 124 -6.53 -10.74 12.52
CA LEU A 124 -5.30 -9.96 12.57
C LEU A 124 -4.35 -10.50 13.65
N LYS A 125 -4.86 -10.72 14.87
CA LYS A 125 -4.08 -11.21 16.02
C LYS A 125 -3.62 -12.65 15.86
N GLN A 126 -4.37 -13.48 15.13
CA GLN A 126 -4.05 -14.90 14.93
C GLN A 126 -3.08 -15.13 13.75
N LYS A 127 -3.18 -14.32 12.69
CA LYS A 127 -2.48 -14.61 11.41
C LYS A 127 -1.28 -13.72 11.13
N LEU A 128 -1.20 -12.55 11.75
CA LEU A 128 -0.08 -11.62 11.53
C LEU A 128 0.84 -11.58 12.75
N PRO A 129 2.12 -11.20 12.56
CA PRO A 129 3.07 -11.09 13.67
C PRO A 129 2.55 -10.21 14.81
N GLU A 130 2.91 -10.56 16.04
CA GLU A 130 2.42 -9.88 17.25
C GLU A 130 2.66 -8.35 17.21
N TYR A 131 3.77 -7.89 16.63
CA TYR A 131 4.05 -6.46 16.52
C TYR A 131 3.01 -5.71 15.67
N VAL A 132 2.38 -6.36 14.69
CA VAL A 132 1.31 -5.77 13.87
C VAL A 132 0.05 -5.57 14.71
N SER A 133 -0.21 -6.45 15.67
CA SER A 133 -1.35 -6.31 16.61
C SER A 133 -1.20 -5.13 17.56
N LYS A 134 0.03 -4.62 17.73
CA LYS A 134 0.34 -3.42 18.51
C LYS A 134 0.11 -2.12 17.72
N ALA A 135 -0.21 -2.23 16.42
CA ALA A 135 -0.52 -1.07 15.61
C ALA A 135 -1.73 -0.32 16.17
N LYS A 136 -1.63 1.01 16.16
CA LYS A 136 -2.69 1.94 16.56
C LYS A 136 -3.42 2.53 15.36
N GLU A 137 -2.80 2.51 14.20
CA GLU A 137 -3.33 3.14 13.00
C GLU A 137 -2.95 2.37 11.74
N TYR A 138 -3.86 2.33 10.77
CA TYR A 138 -3.66 1.76 9.45
C TYR A 138 -4.01 2.77 8.35
N VAL A 139 -3.08 3.00 7.44
CA VAL A 139 -3.26 3.86 6.27
C VAL A 139 -3.15 3.03 5.00
N LEU A 140 -4.26 2.94 4.27
CA LEU A 140 -4.28 2.38 2.91
C LEU A 140 -3.89 3.48 1.92
N ILE A 141 -2.85 3.24 1.15
CA ILE A 141 -2.46 4.10 0.02
C ILE A 141 -2.84 3.38 -1.26
N THR A 142 -3.73 3.97 -2.04
CA THR A 142 -4.01 3.48 -3.39
C THR A 142 -3.37 4.39 -4.41
N TYR A 143 -3.09 3.86 -5.60
CA TYR A 143 -2.63 4.67 -6.71
C TYR A 143 -3.23 4.23 -8.05
N GLU A 144 -3.26 5.15 -9.00
CA GLU A 144 -3.57 4.89 -10.40
C GLU A 144 -2.53 5.62 -11.26
N TYR A 145 -1.96 4.92 -12.24
CA TYR A 145 -1.05 5.54 -13.20
C TYR A 145 -1.81 5.89 -14.47
N ASN A 146 -1.66 7.12 -14.94
CA ASN A 146 -2.26 7.62 -16.16
C ASN A 146 -1.20 7.64 -17.27
N GLU A 147 -1.35 6.73 -18.24
CA GLU A 147 -0.40 6.57 -19.34
C GLU A 147 -0.37 7.80 -20.26
N ASN A 148 -1.47 8.57 -20.35
CA ASN A 148 -1.56 9.71 -21.27
C ASN A 148 -0.70 10.89 -20.82
N ASN A 149 -0.50 11.07 -19.52
CA ASN A 149 0.25 12.20 -18.96
C ASN A 149 1.44 11.78 -18.10
N GLY A 150 1.69 10.48 -17.96
CA GLY A 150 2.80 9.95 -17.18
C GLY A 150 2.71 10.22 -15.67
N LYS A 151 1.52 10.52 -15.14
CA LYS A 151 1.35 10.86 -13.71
C LYS A 151 0.75 9.71 -12.91
N CYS A 152 1.14 9.61 -11.65
CA CYS A 152 0.49 8.75 -10.66
C CYS A 152 -0.41 9.60 -9.75
N ASP A 153 -1.69 9.26 -9.70
CA ASP A 153 -2.62 9.80 -8.72
C ASP A 153 -2.70 8.86 -7.52
N PHE A 154 -2.68 9.42 -6.32
CA PHE A 154 -2.66 8.70 -5.06
C PHE A 154 -3.83 9.09 -4.18
N ILE A 155 -4.31 8.13 -3.39
CA ILE A 155 -5.32 8.36 -2.38
C ILE A 155 -4.94 7.62 -1.09
N GLY A 156 -4.73 8.38 -0.03
CA GLY A 156 -4.50 7.88 1.32
C GLY A 156 -5.82 7.80 2.08
N ARG A 157 -6.10 6.66 2.71
CA ARG A 157 -7.34 6.42 3.46
C ARG A 157 -7.07 5.75 4.79
N LYS A 158 -7.84 6.14 5.81
CA LYS A 158 -8.04 5.31 7.01
C LYS A 158 -9.39 4.63 6.85
N ILE A 159 -9.35 3.32 6.57
CA ILE A 159 -10.54 2.50 6.37
C ILE A 159 -10.77 1.57 7.54
N THR A 160 -12.02 1.22 7.78
CA THR A 160 -12.42 0.16 8.71
C THR A 160 -12.52 -1.20 7.99
N SER A 161 -12.71 -2.29 8.73
CA SER A 161 -12.92 -3.64 8.17
C SER A 161 -14.16 -3.75 7.27
N LYS A 162 -15.11 -2.83 7.46
CA LYS A 162 -16.34 -2.67 6.66
C LYS A 162 -16.20 -1.62 5.53
N PHE A 163 -14.99 -1.18 5.21
CA PHE A 163 -14.70 -0.13 4.22
C PHE A 163 -15.31 1.24 4.51
N LYS A 164 -15.73 1.53 5.75
CA LYS A 164 -16.03 2.91 6.15
C LYS A 164 -14.73 3.71 6.13
N CYS A 165 -14.76 4.92 5.60
CA CYS A 165 -13.59 5.78 5.44
C CYS A 165 -13.78 6.99 6.34
N ASN A 166 -12.91 7.18 7.33
CA ASN A 166 -12.96 8.32 8.26
C ASN A 166 -11.90 9.39 7.96
N TYR A 167 -10.96 9.10 7.07
CA TYR A 167 -9.99 10.04 6.53
C TYR A 167 -9.70 9.68 5.08
N LYS A 168 -9.66 10.69 4.21
CA LYS A 168 -9.30 10.55 2.79
C LYS A 168 -8.48 11.78 2.37
N LYS A 169 -7.34 11.55 1.73
CA LYS A 169 -6.53 12.60 1.10
C LYS A 169 -6.11 12.15 -0.28
N GLU A 170 -6.18 13.04 -1.25
CA GLU A 170 -5.77 12.81 -2.63
C GLU A 170 -4.57 13.71 -2.97
N TRP A 171 -3.64 13.19 -3.77
CA TRP A 171 -2.52 13.95 -4.30
C TRP A 171 -2.02 13.29 -5.58
N ASN A 172 -1.35 14.05 -6.43
CA ASN A 172 -0.65 13.52 -7.60
C ASN A 172 0.85 13.32 -7.28
N SER A 173 1.58 12.72 -8.21
CA SER A 173 3.02 12.42 -8.09
C SER A 173 3.94 13.64 -7.97
N ASP A 174 3.38 14.84 -8.14
CA ASP A 174 4.04 16.13 -7.91
C ASP A 174 3.55 16.60 -6.53
N LEU A 175 4.29 16.27 -5.47
CA LEU A 175 3.82 16.36 -4.09
C LEU A 175 3.43 17.80 -3.68
N ASP A 176 2.15 18.17 -3.80
CA ASP A 176 1.54 19.35 -3.17
C ASP A 176 1.30 19.08 -1.67
N LEU A 177 2.39 18.86 -0.95
CA LEU A 177 2.35 18.47 0.45
C LEU A 177 2.23 19.65 1.42
N GLU A 178 2.21 20.88 0.91
CA GLU A 178 2.11 22.10 1.71
C GLU A 178 0.70 22.39 2.26
N LYS A 179 -0.34 21.72 1.75
CA LYS A 179 -1.74 21.92 2.23
C LYS A 179 -2.11 21.03 3.43
N ALA A 180 -1.15 20.75 4.32
CA ALA A 180 -1.37 19.93 5.51
C ALA A 180 -0.94 20.68 6.77
N ASN A 181 -1.73 21.70 7.13
CA ASN A 181 -1.90 22.18 8.50
C ASN A 181 -3.37 22.00 8.86
#